data_AF-A0A482D843-F1
#
_entry.id   AF-A0A482D843-F1
#
_cell.length_a   1.000
_cell.length_b   1.000
_cell.length_c   1.000
_cell.angle_alpha   90.00
_cell.angle_beta   90.00
_cell.angle_gamma   90.00
#
_symmetry.space_group_name_H-M   'P 1'
#
loop_
_entity.id
_entity.type
_entity.pdbx_description
1 polymer ?
#
loop_
_entity_poly.entity_id
_entity_poly.type
_entity_poly.pdbx_seq_one_letter_code
_entity_poly.pdbx_strand_id
1 'polypeptide(L)'
;MLPSIQKIIILLVAVLLLGFFGYRMFIGTSSTEVNSDIPSSAFSMKPDVLTLARKLNSISIDQGIFSEPLFTNLKDFTQVIYPESKGRTNPFAIIGSDVFSPGTTTQKTQ
;
A
#
# COMPACT_ATOMS: atom_id res chain seq x y z
N MET A 1 -50.04 -1.04 -31.09
CA MET A 1 -49.14 -2.16 -31.47
C MET A 1 -47.73 -1.60 -31.51
N LEU A 2 -46.83 -2.00 -30.60
CA LEU A 2 -45.45 -1.50 -30.68
C LEU A 2 -44.82 -1.96 -32.00
N PRO A 3 -44.14 -1.08 -32.77
CA PRO A 3 -43.41 -1.47 -33.96
C PRO A 3 -42.42 -2.58 -33.64
N SER A 4 -42.25 -3.52 -34.56
CA SER A 4 -41.41 -4.71 -34.35
C SER A 4 -39.98 -4.36 -33.89
N ILE A 5 -39.45 -3.20 -34.33
CA ILE A 5 -38.17 -2.65 -33.86
C ILE A 5 -38.15 -2.38 -32.35
N GLN A 6 -39.20 -1.78 -31.78
CA GLN A 6 -39.24 -1.46 -30.35
C GLN A 6 -39.29 -2.72 -29.48
N LYS A 7 -39.99 -3.77 -29.94
CA LYS A 7 -40.01 -5.07 -29.26
C LYS A 7 -38.63 -5.74 -29.24
N ILE A 8 -37.88 -5.64 -30.34
CA ILE A 8 -36.51 -6.14 -30.44
C ILE A 8 -35.58 -5.39 -29.48
N ILE A 9 -35.69 -4.06 -29.42
CA ILE A 9 -34.89 -3.24 -28.49
C ILE A 9 -35.20 -3.60 -27.04
N ILE A 10 -36.47 -3.75 -26.68
CA ILE A 10 -36.88 -4.12 -25.32
C ILE A 10 -36.37 -5.52 -24.95
N LEU A 11 -36.45 -6.48 -25.88
CA LEU A 11 -35.92 -7.83 -25.66
C LEU A 11 -34.41 -7.83 -25.47
N LEU A 12 -33.67 -7.06 -26.26
CA LEU A 12 -32.22 -6.94 -26.15
C LEU A 12 -31.82 -6.35 -24.79
N VAL A 13 -32.48 -5.27 -24.36
CA VAL A 13 -32.22 -4.65 -23.05
C VAL A 13 -32.55 -5.61 -21.91
N ALA A 14 -33.65 -6.35 -22.00
CA ALA A 14 -34.02 -7.34 -20.99
C ALA A 14 -32.97 -8.46 -20.86
N VAL A 15 -32.46 -8.98 -21.98
CA VAL A 15 -31.39 -9.99 -22.00
C VAL A 15 -30.09 -9.44 -21.41
N LEU A 16 -29.75 -8.18 -21.71
CA LEU A 16 -28.53 -7.54 -21.23
C LEU A 16 -28.58 -7.32 -19.71
N LEU A 17 -29.74 -6.92 -19.17
CA LEU A 17 -29.95 -6.79 -17.73
C LEU A 17 -29.94 -8.15 -17.02
N LEU A 18 -30.56 -9.18 -17.58
CA LEU A 18 -30.53 -10.53 -17.03
C LEU A 18 -29.10 -11.11 -17.04
N GLY A 19 -28.37 -10.91 -18.13
CA GLY A 19 -26.96 -11.31 -18.24
C GLY A 19 -26.07 -10.58 -17.24
N PHE A 20 -26.23 -9.26 -17.09
CA PHE A 20 -25.48 -8.47 -16.11
C PHE A 20 -25.77 -8.89 -14.68
N PHE A 21 -27.05 -9.10 -14.33
CA PHE A 21 -27.45 -9.51 -12.99
C PHE A 21 -27.00 -10.95 -12.68
N GLY A 22 -27.15 -11.87 -13.63
CA GLY A 22 -26.65 -13.24 -13.51
C GLY A 22 -25.12 -13.30 -13.38
N TYR A 23 -24.40 -12.50 -14.16
CA TYR A 23 -22.94 -12.38 -14.05
C TYR A 23 -22.51 -11.82 -12.70
N ARG A 24 -23.15 -10.74 -12.22
CA ARG A 24 -22.90 -10.16 -10.89
C ARG A 24 -23.19 -11.15 -9.77
N MET A 25 -24.24 -11.96 -9.89
CA MET A 25 -24.59 -12.97 -8.88
C MET A 25 -23.62 -14.15 -8.87
N PHE A 26 -23.13 -14.59 -10.05
CA PHE A 26 -22.31 -15.81 -10.16
C PHE A 26 -20.79 -15.55 -10.10
N ILE A 27 -20.32 -14.37 -10.55
CA ILE A 27 -18.89 -13.99 -10.52
C ILE A 27 -18.58 -13.03 -9.35
N GLY A 28 -19.58 -12.40 -8.74
CA GLY A 28 -19.40 -11.31 -7.76
C GLY A 28 -19.11 -11.69 -6.30
N THR A 29 -18.74 -12.94 -5.99
CA THR A 29 -18.32 -13.33 -4.63
C THR A 29 -17.14 -14.29 -4.61
N SER A 30 -16.16 -14.14 -5.51
CA SER A 30 -14.82 -14.67 -5.20
C SER A 30 -14.18 -13.75 -4.18
N SER A 31 -14.63 -13.82 -2.92
CA SER A 31 -13.72 -13.60 -1.81
C SER A 31 -12.58 -14.57 -2.04
N THR A 32 -11.48 -14.08 -2.60
CA THR A 32 -10.20 -14.77 -2.55
C THR A 32 -9.94 -15.01 -1.07
N GLU A 33 -10.30 -16.19 -0.59
CA GLU A 33 -9.79 -16.67 0.68
C GLU A 33 -8.29 -16.82 0.45
N VAL A 34 -7.56 -15.80 0.91
CA VAL A 34 -6.13 -15.86 1.07
C VAL A 34 -5.92 -16.97 2.10
N ASN A 35 -5.64 -18.16 1.60
CA ASN A 35 -5.22 -19.29 2.41
C ASN A 35 -3.81 -18.96 2.90
N SER A 36 -3.76 -18.15 3.95
CA SER A 36 -2.55 -17.91 4.71
C SER A 36 -2.62 -18.81 5.92
N ASP A 37 -1.76 -19.83 5.95
CA ASP A 37 -1.41 -20.62 7.14
C ASP A 37 -0.80 -19.69 8.20
N ILE A 38 -1.63 -18.81 8.74
CA ILE A 38 -1.35 -17.95 9.87
C ILE A 38 -2.02 -18.64 11.04
N PRO A 39 -1.31 -18.94 12.14
CA PRO A 39 -1.92 -19.52 13.31
C PRO A 39 -3.14 -18.68 13.71
N SER A 40 -4.28 -19.34 13.87
CA SER A 40 -5.61 -18.76 14.14
C SER A 40 -5.67 -17.89 15.41
N SER A 41 -4.58 -17.83 16.18
CA SER A 41 -4.38 -16.89 17.28
C SER A 41 -4.00 -15.47 16.85
N ALA A 42 -3.55 -15.25 15.61
CA ALA A 42 -3.11 -13.94 15.11
C ALA A 42 -4.20 -13.17 14.33
N PHE A 43 -5.18 -13.86 13.75
CA PHE A 43 -6.27 -13.21 12.97
C PHE A 43 -7.40 -12.65 13.85
N SER A 44 -7.34 -12.85 15.16
CA SER A 44 -8.22 -12.17 16.12
C SER A 44 -7.80 -10.71 16.39
N MET A 45 -6.89 -10.13 15.59
CA MET A 45 -6.73 -8.67 15.49
C MET A 45 -7.80 -8.10 14.54
N LYS A 46 -9.06 -8.24 14.95
CA LYS A 46 -9.91 -7.19 15.54
C LYS A 46 -10.43 -6.17 14.51
N PRO A 47 -11.77 -6.04 14.36
CA PRO A 47 -12.44 -4.93 13.67
C PRO A 47 -11.98 -3.53 14.09
N ASP A 48 -11.27 -3.46 15.21
CA ASP A 48 -10.69 -2.27 15.81
C ASP A 48 -9.61 -1.61 14.93
N VAL A 49 -8.76 -2.39 14.24
CA VAL A 49 -7.73 -1.81 13.34
C VAL A 49 -8.38 -1.13 12.14
N LEU A 50 -9.37 -1.78 11.51
CA LEU A 50 -10.13 -1.19 10.41
C LEU A 50 -10.98 0.01 10.86
N THR A 51 -11.49 -0.02 12.09
CA THR A 51 -12.24 1.10 12.66
C THR A 51 -11.33 2.27 13.01
N LEU A 52 -10.14 2.02 13.54
CA LEU A 52 -9.10 3.02 13.77
C LEU A 52 -8.60 3.61 12.45
N ALA A 53 -8.34 2.79 11.45
CA ALA A 53 -7.92 3.25 10.12
C ALA A 53 -8.97 4.17 9.49
N ARG A 54 -10.27 3.86 9.62
CA ARG A 54 -11.36 4.74 9.17
C ARG A 54 -11.40 6.05 9.95
N LYS A 55 -11.20 6.02 11.27
CA LYS A 55 -11.12 7.23 12.11
C LYS A 55 -9.94 8.12 11.72
N LEU A 56 -8.77 7.52 11.47
CA LEU A 56 -7.57 8.24 11.03
C LEU A 56 -7.72 8.80 9.61
N ASN A 57 -8.40 8.10 8.70
CA ASN A 57 -8.68 8.59 7.35
C ASN A 57 -9.58 9.84 7.39
N SER A 58 -10.52 9.92 8.35
CA SER A 58 -11.39 11.08 8.53
C SER A 58 -10.78 12.25 9.33
N ILE A 59 -9.51 12.19 9.72
CA ILE A 59 -8.87 13.31 10.43
C ILE A 59 -8.59 14.44 9.44
N SER A 60 -9.46 15.44 9.48
CA SER A 60 -9.24 16.75 8.88
C SER A 60 -8.58 17.63 9.94
N ILE A 61 -7.34 18.04 9.70
CA ILE A 61 -6.67 19.04 10.53
C ILE A 61 -7.10 20.41 10.03
N ASP A 62 -7.66 21.24 10.92
CA ASP A 62 -7.95 22.63 10.60
C ASP A 62 -6.64 23.36 10.28
N GLN A 63 -6.49 23.81 9.03
CA GLN A 63 -5.28 24.49 8.59
C GLN A 63 -5.12 25.89 9.22
N GLY A 64 -6.20 26.44 9.80
CA GLY A 64 -6.17 27.71 10.51
C GLY A 64 -5.21 27.70 11.70
N ILE A 65 -5.01 26.54 12.35
CA ILE A 65 -4.09 26.43 13.50
C ILE A 65 -2.65 26.79 13.12
N PHE A 66 -2.25 26.55 11.86
CA PHE A 66 -0.90 26.88 11.38
C PHE A 66 -0.71 28.38 11.09
N SER A 67 -1.79 29.17 11.14
CA SER A 67 -1.74 30.63 10.97
C SER A 67 -1.48 31.36 12.30
N GLU A 68 -1.56 30.66 13.43
CA GLU A 68 -1.26 31.22 14.74
C GLU A 68 0.22 31.67 14.83
N PRO A 69 0.52 32.75 15.58
CA PRO A 69 1.90 33.21 15.79
C PRO A 69 2.83 32.10 16.31
N LEU A 70 2.32 31.13 17.06
CA LEU A 70 3.09 30.00 17.58
C LEU A 70 3.66 29.09 16.47
N PHE A 71 2.92 28.89 15.38
CA PHE A 71 3.31 27.99 14.29
C PHE A 71 4.09 28.72 13.18
N THR A 72 3.87 30.02 13.02
CA THR A 72 4.60 30.85 12.04
C THR A 72 6.02 31.22 12.49
N ASN A 73 6.32 31.12 13.79
CA ASN A 73 7.65 31.37 14.34
C ASN A 73 8.49 30.09 14.52
N LEU A 74 8.02 28.93 14.05
CA LEU A 74 8.78 27.68 14.13
C LEU A 74 10.02 27.77 13.24
N LYS A 75 11.19 27.58 13.85
CA LYS A 75 12.47 27.51 13.16
C LYS A 75 12.83 26.06 12.88
N ASP A 76 13.24 25.79 11.64
CA ASP A 76 13.79 24.49 11.28
C ASP A 76 15.17 24.28 11.95
N PHE A 77 15.32 23.17 12.65
CA PHE A 77 16.57 22.74 13.30
C PHE A 77 17.20 21.53 12.61
N THR A 78 16.68 21.14 11.44
CA THR A 78 17.21 20.02 10.68
C THR A 78 18.63 20.34 10.22
N GLN A 79 19.54 19.41 10.46
CA GLN A 79 20.91 19.47 9.96
C GLN A 79 21.04 18.55 8.74
N VAL A 80 21.73 19.01 7.70
CA VAL A 80 22.07 18.17 6.56
C VAL A 80 22.98 17.03 7.05
N ILE A 81 22.52 15.79 6.88
CA ILE A 81 23.33 14.60 7.17
C ILE A 81 24.16 14.30 5.93
N TYR A 82 25.47 14.43 6.07
CA TYR A 82 26.40 13.99 5.02
C TYR A 82 26.60 12.48 5.12
N PRO A 83 26.70 11.76 3.99
CA PRO A 83 27.00 10.34 4.01
C PRO A 83 28.37 10.11 4.65
N GLU A 84 28.39 9.34 5.74
CA GLU A 84 29.64 8.91 6.35
C GLU A 84 30.27 7.78 5.51
N SER A 85 31.60 7.72 5.49
CA SER A 85 32.30 6.58 4.89
C SER A 85 31.88 5.28 5.57
N LYS A 86 31.91 4.15 4.84
CA LYS A 86 31.63 2.82 5.41
C LYS A 86 32.33 2.64 6.76
N GLY A 87 31.57 2.22 7.76
CA GLY A 87 32.07 1.98 9.11
C GLY A 87 33.16 0.91 9.15
N ARG A 88 33.78 0.73 10.32
CA ARG A 88 34.76 -0.33 10.53
C ARG A 88 34.09 -1.70 10.37
N THR A 89 34.86 -2.68 9.89
CA THR A 89 34.45 -4.09 9.94
C THR A 89 34.05 -4.47 11.37
N ASN A 90 32.92 -5.16 11.51
CA ASN A 90 32.40 -5.60 12.80
C ASN A 90 33.44 -6.47 13.52
N PRO A 91 34.00 -6.05 14.68
CA PRO A 91 35.02 -6.81 15.40
C PRO A 91 34.47 -8.07 16.08
N PHE A 92 33.14 -8.23 16.10
CA PHE A 92 32.44 -9.41 16.60
C PHE A 92 31.89 -10.29 15.46
N ALA A 93 32.27 -10.03 14.20
CA ALA A 93 31.90 -10.91 13.09
C ALA A 93 32.51 -12.30 13.31
N ILE A 94 31.78 -13.34 12.91
CA ILE A 94 32.27 -14.71 12.94
C ILE A 94 33.51 -14.79 12.04
N ILE A 95 34.60 -15.37 12.54
CA ILE A 95 35.83 -15.53 11.76
C ILE A 95 35.51 -16.35 10.51
N GLY A 96 35.80 -15.80 9.32
CA GLY A 96 35.53 -16.43 8.02
C GLY A 96 34.15 -16.15 7.42
N SER A 97 33.35 -15.24 8.00
CA SER A 97 32.09 -14.75 7.40
C SER A 97 32.24 -13.42 6.66
N ASP A 98 33.47 -12.97 6.39
CA ASP A 98 33.74 -11.80 5.59
C ASP A 98 33.45 -12.09 4.11
N VAL A 99 32.37 -11.52 3.60
CA VAL A 99 32.16 -11.45 2.15
C VAL A 99 33.17 -10.42 1.63
N PHE A 100 34.29 -10.90 1.08
CA PHE A 100 35.23 -10.09 0.33
C PHE A 100 34.46 -9.37 -0.79
N SER A 101 34.20 -8.08 -0.62
CA SER A 101 33.70 -7.21 -1.68
C SER A 101 34.93 -6.54 -2.31
N PRO A 102 35.39 -6.97 -3.50
CA PRO A 102 36.54 -6.39 -4.16
C PRO A 102 36.20 -4.95 -4.59
N GLY A 103 36.51 -3.99 -3.73
CA GLY A 103 36.62 -2.60 -4.12
C GLY A 103 37.92 -2.40 -4.89
N THR A 104 37.80 -2.23 -6.21
CA THR A 104 38.76 -1.52 -7.10
C THR A 104 40.24 -1.86 -6.93
N THR A 105 40.70 -2.93 -7.58
CA THR A 105 42.10 -3.04 -8.00
C THR A 105 42.28 -2.20 -9.27
N THR A 106 42.84 -1.00 -9.15
CA THR A 106 43.44 -0.28 -10.28
C THR A 106 44.59 -1.13 -10.79
N GLN A 107 44.33 -1.93 -11.83
CA GLN A 107 45.38 -2.60 -12.59
C GLN A 107 46.20 -1.53 -13.31
N LYS A 108 47.43 -1.31 -12.82
CA LYS A 108 48.46 -0.56 -13.53
C LYS A 108 49.04 -1.48 -14.60
N THR A 109 48.65 -1.26 -15.85
CA THR A 109 49.22 -1.90 -17.05
C THR A 109 50.73 -1.59 -17.11
N GLN A 110 51.54 -2.65 -17.23
CA GLN A 110 52.91 -2.56 -17.75
C GLN A 110 52.90 -2.93 -19.22
#